data_AF-A0A1Q9E8D1-F1
#
_entry.id   AF-A0A1Q9E8D1-F1
#
_cell.length_a   1.000
_cell.length_b   1.000
_cell.length_c   1.000
_cell.angle_alpha   90.00
_cell.angle_beta   90.00
_cell.angle_gamma   90.00
#
_symmetry.space_group_name_H-M   'P 1'
#
loop_
_entity.id
_entity.type
_entity.pdbx_description
1 polymer ?
#
loop_
_entity_poly.entity_id
_entity_poly.type
_entity_poly.pdbx_seq_one_letter_code
_entity_poly.pdbx_strand_id
1 'polypeptide(L)'
;MAYYPGKAYIARETNSLICNKLRSVGFVLLTCLTGFFLLEMLARVATIGPGRFWNRKRIRNRFDVLSISTLAVSQITAVCYHNAPDYLLRTILALHIVRGICLTQHVKPLLYLVAMVARLVPVYRQLGLLLFLVYYIFATIGLQIFGGRIYEINPKLVGRDFATAGYWALNFNDFPSGLVTLFVLMVVNNWFVVADGFMAVTNDCAAIFFVLFFVTVNLIVLNILIALILESSAAVREELQRLPEEEEDQPRRSWSQRNREFVLQRLLFNEEERLESVVSGHHPGRSSAATSATFPSPNSG
;
A
#
# COMPACT_ATOMS: atom_id res chain seq x y z
N MET A 1 -6.23 50.21 -26.45
CA MET A 1 -5.24 49.60 -25.54
C MET A 1 -4.26 48.78 -26.38
N ALA A 2 -3.06 49.30 -26.64
CA ALA A 2 -2.03 48.59 -27.39
C ALA A 2 -1.42 47.51 -26.50
N TYR A 3 -1.67 46.24 -26.84
CA TYR A 3 -1.07 45.08 -26.21
C TYR A 3 0.42 45.06 -26.60
N TYR A 4 1.33 45.29 -25.65
CA TYR A 4 2.78 45.28 -25.90
C TYR A 4 3.31 43.83 -25.88
N PRO A 5 3.61 43.19 -27.02
CA PRO A 5 4.05 41.79 -27.07
C PRO A 5 5.45 41.56 -26.48
N GLY A 6 6.26 42.62 -26.32
CA GLY A 6 7.66 42.50 -25.88
C GLY A 6 7.84 42.05 -24.42
N LYS A 7 6.94 42.42 -23.50
CA LYS A 7 7.07 42.01 -22.08
C LYS A 7 6.78 40.52 -21.89
N ALA A 8 5.83 39.97 -22.64
CA ALA A 8 5.51 38.54 -22.61
C ALA A 8 6.61 37.68 -23.23
N TYR A 9 7.26 38.19 -24.30
CA TYR A 9 8.40 37.51 -24.93
C TYR A 9 9.62 37.44 -24.00
N ILE A 10 10.02 38.58 -23.41
CA ILE A 10 11.13 38.65 -22.46
C ILE A 10 10.84 37.82 -21.20
N ALA A 11 9.59 37.83 -20.70
CA ALA A 11 9.18 36.98 -19.59
C ALA A 11 9.25 35.48 -19.96
N ARG A 12 8.87 35.08 -21.18
CA ARG A 12 8.95 33.69 -21.64
C ARG A 12 10.39 33.22 -21.80
N GLU A 13 11.26 34.08 -22.32
CA GLU A 13 12.68 33.80 -22.51
C GLU A 13 13.42 33.72 -21.17
N THR A 14 13.19 34.67 -20.26
CA THR A 14 13.73 34.61 -18.89
C THR A 14 13.21 33.41 -18.10
N ASN A 15 11.92 33.08 -18.19
CA ASN A 15 11.36 31.86 -17.58
C ASN A 15 11.99 30.58 -18.17
N SER A 16 12.27 30.56 -19.48
CA SER A 16 12.92 29.41 -20.12
C SER A 16 14.38 29.24 -19.68
N LEU A 17 15.12 30.35 -19.54
CA LEU A 17 16.49 30.37 -19.03
C LEU A 17 16.56 29.93 -17.57
N ILE A 18 15.65 30.42 -16.72
CA ILE A 18 15.56 30.02 -15.32
C ILE A 18 15.21 28.53 -15.22
N CYS A 19 14.23 28.05 -15.99
CA CYS A 19 13.86 26.63 -16.05
C CYS A 19 15.03 25.75 -16.50
N ASN A 20 15.80 26.17 -17.50
CA ASN A 20 16.95 25.41 -17.98
C ASN A 20 18.09 25.37 -16.95
N LYS A 21 18.36 26.50 -16.28
CA LYS A 21 19.37 26.58 -15.22
C LYS A 21 18.97 25.75 -13.99
N LEU A 22 17.70 25.83 -13.58
CA LEU A 22 17.16 25.03 -12.49
C LEU A 22 17.17 23.53 -12.82
N ARG A 23 16.85 23.15 -14.06
CA ARG A 23 16.95 21.77 -14.57
C ARG A 23 18.39 21.26 -14.52
N SER A 24 19.36 22.08 -14.95
CA SER A 24 20.78 21.71 -14.93
C SER A 24 21.30 21.54 -13.50
N VAL A 25 20.97 22.46 -12.59
CA VAL A 25 21.37 22.37 -11.18
C VAL A 25 20.74 21.14 -10.53
N GLY A 26 19.44 20.89 -10.79
CA GLY A 26 18.74 19.70 -10.32
C GLY A 26 19.42 18.42 -10.80
N PHE A 27 19.75 18.33 -12.09
CA PHE A 27 20.41 17.15 -12.66
C PHE A 27 21.77 16.85 -12.01
N VAL A 28 22.60 17.87 -11.80
CA VAL A 28 23.91 17.72 -11.14
C VAL A 28 23.74 17.25 -9.70
N LEU A 29 22.83 17.87 -8.94
CA LEU A 29 22.58 17.52 -7.55
C LEU A 29 22.07 16.07 -7.42
N LEU A 30 21.16 15.65 -8.29
CA LEU A 30 20.64 14.27 -8.36
C LEU A 30 21.73 13.25 -8.71
N THR A 31 22.65 13.62 -9.59
CA THR A 31 23.81 12.77 -9.95
C THR A 31 24.73 12.57 -8.75
N CYS A 32 25.06 13.64 -8.02
CA CYS A 32 25.86 13.56 -6.80
C CYS A 32 25.20 12.69 -5.73
N LEU A 33 23.90 12.88 -5.48
CA LEU A 33 23.15 12.06 -4.52
C LEU A 33 23.15 10.59 -4.93
N THR A 34 22.91 10.29 -6.20
CA THR A 34 22.91 8.90 -6.71
C THR A 34 24.27 8.25 -6.52
N GLY A 35 25.36 8.98 -6.77
CA GLY A 35 26.73 8.53 -6.50
C GLY A 35 26.98 8.22 -5.02
N PHE A 36 26.56 9.10 -4.11
CA PHE A 36 26.67 8.87 -2.67
C PHE A 36 25.94 7.59 -2.23
N PHE A 37 24.70 7.39 -2.70
CA PHE A 37 23.94 6.18 -2.38
C PHE A 37 24.51 4.90 -2.99
N LEU A 38 25.11 5.01 -4.17
CA LEU A 38 25.80 3.88 -4.80
C LEU A 38 27.01 3.46 -3.96
N LEU A 39 27.81 4.43 -3.48
CA LEU A 39 28.92 4.16 -2.56
C LEU A 39 28.45 3.54 -1.24
N GLU A 40 27.37 4.07 -0.65
CA GLU A 40 26.77 3.50 0.56
C GLU A 40 26.35 2.02 0.36
N MET A 41 25.72 1.71 -0.78
CA MET A 41 25.35 0.32 -1.09
C MET A 41 26.54 -0.59 -1.29
N LEU A 42 27.58 -0.14 -1.99
CA LEU A 42 28.81 -0.91 -2.15
C LEU A 42 29.46 -1.21 -0.80
N ALA A 43 29.51 -0.22 0.11
CA ALA A 43 30.02 -0.41 1.47
C ALA A 43 29.17 -1.42 2.27
N ARG A 44 27.84 -1.36 2.15
CA ARG A 44 26.93 -2.35 2.80
C ARG A 44 27.14 -3.76 2.26
N VAL A 45 27.33 -3.92 0.95
CA VAL A 45 27.61 -5.23 0.34
C VAL A 45 28.98 -5.75 0.76
N ALA A 46 30.00 -4.89 0.81
CA ALA A 46 31.35 -5.24 1.25
C ALA A 46 31.40 -5.69 2.72
N THR A 47 30.68 -5.01 3.61
CA THR A 47 30.68 -5.32 5.05
C THR A 47 29.90 -6.59 5.41
N ILE A 48 28.79 -6.87 4.73
CA ILE A 48 27.92 -8.02 5.04
C ILE A 48 28.32 -9.28 4.26
N GLY A 49 28.97 -9.10 3.11
CA GLY A 49 29.30 -10.15 2.14
C GLY A 49 28.15 -10.40 1.14
N PRO A 50 28.43 -10.65 -0.15
CA PRO A 50 27.42 -10.72 -1.20
C PRO A 50 26.35 -11.79 -0.95
N GLY A 51 26.76 -12.99 -0.52
CA GLY A 51 25.85 -14.11 -0.27
C GLY A 51 24.93 -13.90 0.92
N ARG A 52 25.42 -13.24 1.99
CA ARG A 52 24.63 -12.94 3.19
C ARG A 52 23.72 -11.73 2.97
N PHE A 53 24.17 -10.74 2.21
CA PHE A 53 23.36 -9.57 1.83
C PHE A 53 22.11 -9.98 1.03
N TRP A 54 22.25 -10.92 0.10
CA TRP A 54 21.15 -11.36 -0.75
C TRP A 54 20.09 -12.20 -0.01
N ASN A 55 20.49 -12.95 1.02
CA ASN A 55 19.60 -13.88 1.73
C ASN A 55 18.95 -13.30 2.99
N ARG A 56 19.58 -12.33 3.69
CA ARG A 56 19.07 -11.85 5.00
C ARG A 56 17.75 -11.07 4.89
N LYS A 57 17.60 -10.21 3.87
CA LYS A 57 16.37 -9.42 3.62
C LYS A 57 16.11 -9.36 2.12
N ARG A 58 15.74 -10.53 1.57
CA ARG A 58 15.65 -10.80 0.13
C ARG A 58 14.93 -9.72 -0.67
N ILE A 59 13.75 -9.29 -0.23
CA ILE A 59 12.94 -8.32 -0.97
C ILE A 59 13.58 -6.93 -0.89
N ARG A 60 13.79 -6.42 0.32
CA ARG A 60 14.31 -5.07 0.56
C ARG A 60 15.66 -4.83 -0.11
N ASN A 61 16.62 -5.73 0.06
CA ASN A 61 17.97 -5.55 -0.44
C ASN A 61 18.04 -5.65 -1.97
N ARG A 62 17.21 -6.51 -2.60
CA ARG A 62 17.12 -6.59 -4.07
C ARG A 62 16.49 -5.34 -4.66
N PHE A 63 15.42 -4.83 -4.05
CA PHE A 63 14.75 -3.62 -4.50
C PHE A 63 15.65 -2.38 -4.38
N ASP A 64 16.44 -2.26 -3.31
CA ASP A 64 17.39 -1.16 -3.13
C ASP A 64 18.44 -1.13 -4.26
N VAL A 65 19.05 -2.28 -4.55
CA VAL A 65 20.01 -2.45 -5.65
C VAL A 65 19.36 -2.18 -7.02
N LEU A 66 18.15 -2.70 -7.27
CA LEU A 66 17.42 -2.46 -8.51
C LEU A 66 17.08 -0.98 -8.69
N SER A 67 16.67 -0.28 -7.62
CA SER A 67 16.34 1.14 -7.69
C SER A 67 17.57 2.00 -8.01
N ILE A 68 18.70 1.73 -7.36
CA ILE A 68 19.95 2.49 -7.55
C ILE A 68 20.56 2.20 -8.93
N SER A 69 20.54 0.93 -9.37
CA SER A 69 21.02 0.57 -10.72
C SER A 69 20.16 1.21 -11.81
N THR A 70 18.83 1.20 -11.68
CA THR A 70 17.92 1.84 -12.65
C THR A 70 18.15 3.36 -12.71
N LEU A 71 18.38 4.00 -11.57
CA LEU A 71 18.73 5.42 -11.52
C LEU A 71 20.09 5.68 -12.16
N ALA A 72 21.12 4.91 -11.84
CA ALA A 72 22.45 5.06 -12.44
C ALA A 72 22.40 4.92 -13.97
N VAL A 73 21.70 3.90 -14.49
CA VAL A 73 21.53 3.69 -15.94
C VAL A 73 20.78 4.86 -16.60
N SER A 74 19.72 5.35 -15.97
CA SER A 74 18.95 6.47 -16.52
C SER A 74 19.75 7.78 -16.55
N GLN A 75 20.61 8.04 -15.57
CA GLN A 75 21.52 9.19 -15.56
C GLN A 75 22.64 9.06 -16.60
N ILE A 76 23.25 7.87 -16.74
CA ILE A 76 24.26 7.60 -17.78
C ILE A 76 23.64 7.83 -19.17
N THR A 77 22.43 7.34 -19.38
CA THR A 77 21.70 7.54 -20.64
C THR A 77 21.46 9.02 -20.91
N ALA A 78 21.06 9.81 -19.91
CA ALA A 78 20.90 11.26 -20.08
C ALA A 78 22.19 12.00 -20.43
N VAL A 79 23.34 11.56 -19.91
CA VAL A 79 24.65 12.17 -20.24
C VAL A 79 25.13 11.77 -21.63
N CYS A 80 24.94 10.50 -22.03
CA CYS A 80 25.37 10.01 -23.34
C CYS A 80 24.55 10.61 -24.50
N TYR A 81 23.28 10.94 -24.26
CA TYR A 81 22.44 11.60 -25.25
C TYR A 81 22.44 13.12 -25.04
N HIS A 82 23.36 13.81 -25.74
CA HIS A 82 23.53 15.28 -25.65
C HIS A 82 22.25 16.08 -25.96
N ASN A 83 21.32 15.49 -26.74
CA ASN A 83 19.97 16.00 -26.98
C ASN A 83 18.92 14.96 -26.54
N ALA A 84 18.89 14.65 -25.24
CA ALA A 84 17.90 13.73 -24.70
C ALA A 84 16.47 14.26 -24.97
N PRO A 85 15.58 13.44 -25.56
CA PRO A 85 14.22 13.86 -25.84
C PRO A 85 13.44 14.06 -24.53
N ASP A 86 12.44 14.96 -24.54
CA ASP A 86 11.70 15.37 -23.33
C ASP A 86 11.06 14.22 -22.55
N TYR A 87 10.68 13.12 -23.23
CA TYR A 87 10.14 11.94 -22.56
C TYR A 87 11.18 11.26 -21.65
N LEU A 88 12.45 11.24 -22.02
CA LEU A 88 13.51 10.57 -21.27
C LEU A 88 13.77 11.30 -19.93
N LEU A 89 13.74 12.64 -19.97
CA LEU A 89 13.79 13.49 -18.79
C LEU A 89 12.58 13.27 -17.87
N ARG A 90 11.37 13.15 -18.43
CA ARG A 90 10.15 12.84 -17.65
C ARG A 90 10.24 11.46 -17.01
N THR A 91 10.78 10.46 -17.71
CA THR A 91 11.00 9.12 -17.17
C THR A 91 12.02 9.14 -16.02
N ILE A 92 13.13 9.87 -16.16
CA ILE A 92 14.11 10.03 -15.07
C ILE A 92 13.44 10.65 -13.84
N LEU A 93 12.65 11.72 -14.02
CA LEU A 93 11.93 12.34 -12.90
C LEU A 93 10.94 11.36 -12.24
N ALA A 94 10.20 10.59 -13.04
CA ALA A 94 9.29 9.56 -12.53
C ALA A 94 10.04 8.49 -11.71
N LEU A 95 11.21 8.04 -12.16
CA LEU A 95 12.05 7.08 -11.43
C LEU A 95 12.53 7.64 -10.08
N HIS A 96 12.78 8.95 -9.99
CA HIS A 96 13.11 9.60 -8.72
C HIS A 96 11.92 9.65 -7.76
N ILE A 97 10.70 9.88 -8.28
CA ILE A 97 9.48 9.80 -7.47
C ILE A 97 9.26 8.37 -6.97
N VAL A 98 9.45 7.37 -7.84
CA VAL A 98 9.39 5.95 -7.47
C VAL A 98 10.40 5.63 -6.37
N ARG A 99 11.62 6.18 -6.44
CA ARG A 99 12.61 6.05 -5.36
C ARG A 99 12.10 6.61 -4.04
N GLY A 100 11.48 7.79 -4.05
CA GLY A 100 10.86 8.38 -2.86
C GLY A 100 9.83 7.43 -2.23
N ILE A 101 9.03 6.76 -3.06
CA ILE A 101 8.11 5.70 -2.61
C ILE A 101 8.88 4.51 -2.05
N CYS A 102 10.01 4.11 -2.63
CA CYS A 102 10.86 3.06 -2.08
C CYS A 102 11.49 3.42 -0.73
N LEU A 103 11.84 4.70 -0.50
CA LEU A 103 12.35 5.16 0.80
C LEU A 103 11.36 4.91 1.93
N THR A 104 10.07 4.91 1.63
CA THR A 104 9.05 4.64 2.63
C THR A 104 9.16 3.27 3.30
N GLN A 105 9.82 2.30 2.65
CA GLN A 105 10.10 0.98 3.21
C GLN A 105 11.08 1.01 4.40
N HIS A 106 11.79 2.13 4.59
CA HIS A 106 12.66 2.36 5.74
C HIS A 106 11.91 2.97 6.94
N VAL A 107 10.70 3.49 6.71
CA VAL A 107 9.85 4.09 7.74
C VAL A 107 8.96 2.99 8.34
N LYS A 108 9.31 2.51 9.54
CA LYS A 108 8.56 1.42 10.22
C LYS A 108 7.05 1.69 10.29
N PRO A 109 6.56 2.89 10.68
CA PRO A 109 5.14 3.20 10.68
C PRO A 109 4.44 2.96 9.33
N LEU A 110 5.06 3.37 8.21
CA LEU A 110 4.44 3.16 6.90
C LEU A 110 4.44 1.68 6.50
N LEU A 111 5.49 0.93 6.86
CA LEU A 111 5.51 -0.50 6.60
C LEU A 111 4.37 -1.23 7.33
N TYR A 112 4.02 -0.82 8.54
CA TYR A 112 2.86 -1.37 9.25
C TYR A 112 1.55 -1.05 8.53
N LEU A 113 1.37 0.18 8.02
CA LEU A 113 0.20 0.55 7.23
C LEU A 113 0.09 -0.28 5.95
N VAL A 114 1.20 -0.42 5.20
CA VAL A 114 1.23 -1.23 3.98
C VAL A 114 0.97 -2.70 4.29
N ALA A 115 1.53 -3.23 5.37
CA ALA A 115 1.28 -4.61 5.79
C ALA A 115 -0.19 -4.84 6.21
N MET A 116 -0.81 -3.85 6.86
CA MET A 116 -2.23 -3.89 7.21
C MET A 116 -3.10 -3.90 5.95
N VAL A 117 -2.84 -3.01 4.99
CA VAL A 117 -3.53 -3.00 3.69
C VAL A 117 -3.29 -4.31 2.93
N ALA A 118 -2.09 -4.89 2.99
CA ALA A 118 -1.79 -6.16 2.33
C ALA A 118 -2.54 -7.35 2.95
N ARG A 119 -2.75 -7.35 4.28
CA ARG A 119 -3.58 -8.36 4.97
C ARG A 119 -5.04 -8.28 4.58
N LEU A 120 -5.48 -7.07 4.25
CA LEU A 120 -6.82 -6.76 3.79
C LEU A 120 -7.06 -7.29 2.36
N VAL A 121 -6.08 -7.23 1.44
CA VAL A 121 -6.18 -7.69 0.03
C VAL A 121 -6.97 -9.00 -0.21
N PRO A 122 -6.71 -10.13 0.47
CA PRO A 122 -7.44 -11.38 0.22
C PRO A 122 -8.95 -11.26 0.42
N VAL A 123 -9.40 -10.45 1.38
CA VAL A 123 -10.82 -10.18 1.66
C VAL A 123 -11.44 -9.40 0.51
N TYR A 124 -10.78 -8.34 0.05
CA TYR A 124 -11.29 -7.49 -1.03
C TYR A 124 -11.13 -8.10 -2.42
N ARG A 125 -10.30 -9.14 -2.58
CA ARG A 125 -10.07 -9.75 -3.89
C ARG A 125 -11.37 -10.24 -4.52
N GLN A 126 -12.22 -10.93 -3.76
CA GLN A 126 -13.47 -11.49 -4.29
C GLN A 126 -14.45 -10.38 -4.70
N LEU A 127 -14.57 -9.37 -3.86
CA LEU A 127 -15.44 -8.22 -4.08
C LEU A 127 -14.93 -7.31 -5.21
N GLY A 128 -13.62 -7.12 -5.30
CA GLY A 128 -12.96 -6.37 -6.36
C GLY A 128 -13.09 -7.07 -7.71
N LEU A 129 -13.07 -8.41 -7.77
CA LEU A 129 -13.35 -9.16 -8.99
C LEU A 129 -14.79 -8.96 -9.48
N LEU A 130 -15.76 -8.90 -8.57
CA LEU A 130 -17.14 -8.58 -8.93
C LEU A 130 -17.25 -7.17 -9.51
N LEU A 131 -16.61 -6.18 -8.87
CA LEU A 131 -16.57 -4.81 -9.39
C LEU A 131 -15.90 -4.75 -10.77
N PHE A 132 -14.79 -5.46 -10.95
CA PHE A 132 -14.09 -5.55 -12.23
C PHE A 132 -14.96 -6.19 -13.33
N LEU A 133 -15.74 -7.22 -13.01
CA LEU A 133 -16.68 -7.83 -13.94
C LEU A 133 -17.74 -6.84 -14.40
N VAL A 134 -18.31 -6.06 -13.49
CA VAL A 134 -19.27 -5.00 -13.85
C VAL A 134 -18.62 -3.94 -14.73
N TYR A 135 -17.41 -3.49 -14.39
CA TYR A 135 -16.63 -2.59 -15.24
C TYR A 135 -16.42 -3.17 -16.64
N TYR A 136 -16.07 -4.45 -16.75
CA TYR A 136 -15.87 -5.12 -18.03
C TYR A 136 -17.15 -5.14 -18.89
N ILE A 137 -18.30 -5.47 -18.29
CA ILE A 137 -19.59 -5.49 -18.98
C ILE A 137 -19.96 -4.08 -19.47
N PHE A 138 -19.87 -3.06 -18.61
CA PHE A 138 -20.19 -1.69 -19.01
C PHE A 138 -19.19 -1.11 -20.01
N ALA A 139 -17.91 -1.46 -19.93
CA ALA A 139 -16.89 -0.99 -20.87
C ALA A 139 -17.12 -1.58 -22.26
N THR A 140 -17.46 -2.86 -22.34
CA THR A 140 -17.77 -3.52 -23.63
C THR A 140 -19.07 -3.00 -24.25
N ILE A 141 -20.13 -2.81 -23.46
CA ILE A 141 -21.37 -2.18 -23.93
C ILE A 141 -21.09 -0.73 -24.36
N GLY A 142 -20.35 0.04 -23.57
CA GLY A 142 -19.98 1.43 -23.89
C GLY A 142 -19.16 1.53 -25.18
N LEU A 143 -18.23 0.61 -25.42
CA LEU A 143 -17.48 0.52 -26.66
C LEU A 143 -18.37 0.27 -27.88
N GLN A 144 -19.39 -0.58 -27.75
CA GLN A 144 -20.34 -0.86 -28.83
C GLN A 144 -21.26 0.35 -29.10
N ILE A 145 -21.77 1.01 -28.06
CA ILE A 145 -22.74 2.11 -28.19
C ILE A 145 -22.08 3.44 -28.54
N PHE A 146 -20.89 3.73 -27.97
CA PHE A 146 -20.24 5.04 -28.04
C PHE A 146 -18.89 5.03 -28.78
N GLY A 147 -18.39 3.87 -29.19
CA GLY A 147 -17.12 3.75 -29.89
C GLY A 147 -17.01 4.64 -31.12
N GLY A 148 -15.90 5.37 -31.21
CA GLY A 148 -15.56 6.27 -32.31
C GLY A 148 -16.34 7.58 -32.37
N ARG A 149 -17.22 7.87 -31.39
CA ARG A 149 -18.10 9.05 -31.45
C ARG A 149 -17.53 10.29 -30.74
N ILE A 150 -16.60 10.11 -29.81
CA ILE A 150 -15.92 11.21 -29.12
C ILE A 150 -14.56 11.46 -29.78
N TYR A 151 -14.43 12.59 -30.48
CA TYR A 151 -13.20 13.08 -31.10
C TYR A 151 -13.20 14.61 -31.15
N GLU A 152 -12.02 15.24 -31.16
CA GLU A 152 -11.83 16.69 -30.93
C GLU A 152 -12.56 17.61 -31.92
N ILE A 153 -12.89 17.12 -33.12
CA ILE A 153 -13.47 17.91 -34.21
C ILE A 153 -14.97 17.59 -34.38
N ASN A 154 -15.60 16.89 -33.44
CA ASN A 154 -17.01 16.52 -33.59
C ASN A 154 -17.91 17.78 -33.49
N PRO A 155 -18.65 18.14 -34.56
CA PRO A 155 -19.47 19.35 -34.57
C PRO A 155 -20.57 19.34 -33.51
N LYS A 156 -21.01 18.17 -33.06
CA LYS A 156 -22.05 18.02 -32.02
C LYS A 156 -21.56 18.39 -30.61
N LEU A 157 -20.25 18.42 -30.40
CA LEU A 157 -19.62 18.74 -29.12
C LEU A 157 -19.10 20.18 -29.06
N VAL A 158 -19.00 20.87 -30.19
CA VAL A 158 -18.52 22.26 -30.25
C VAL A 158 -19.45 23.18 -29.45
N GLY A 159 -18.87 23.94 -28.51
CA GLY A 159 -19.61 24.88 -27.67
C GLY A 159 -20.30 24.27 -26.44
N ARG A 160 -20.18 22.94 -26.24
CA ARG A 160 -20.65 22.27 -25.03
C ARG A 160 -19.59 22.29 -23.92
N ASP A 161 -20.04 22.18 -22.68
CA ASP A 161 -19.16 22.12 -21.51
C ASP A 161 -18.15 20.96 -21.56
N PHE A 162 -18.50 19.88 -22.27
CA PHE A 162 -17.60 18.76 -22.52
C PHE A 162 -16.34 19.16 -23.29
N ALA A 163 -16.51 19.95 -24.37
CA ALA A 163 -15.40 20.39 -25.21
C ALA A 163 -14.60 21.52 -24.55
N THR A 164 -15.25 22.43 -23.83
CA THR A 164 -14.57 23.52 -23.10
C THR A 164 -13.73 23.00 -21.94
N ALA A 165 -14.17 21.92 -21.28
CA ALA A 165 -13.42 21.25 -20.22
C ALA A 165 -12.30 20.33 -20.72
N GLY A 166 -12.21 20.09 -22.05
CA GLY A 166 -11.16 19.29 -22.65
C GLY A 166 -11.25 17.79 -22.33
N TYR A 167 -12.45 17.24 -22.15
CA TYR A 167 -12.67 15.84 -21.75
C TYR A 167 -12.52 14.81 -22.87
N TRP A 168 -11.73 15.08 -23.90
CA TRP A 168 -11.52 14.18 -25.05
C TRP A 168 -10.95 12.81 -24.66
N ALA A 169 -10.19 12.75 -23.56
CA ALA A 169 -9.67 11.50 -23.00
C ALA A 169 -10.78 10.61 -22.39
N LEU A 170 -11.94 11.17 -22.06
CA LEU A 170 -13.10 10.44 -21.54
C LEU A 170 -13.96 9.94 -22.70
N ASN A 171 -13.50 8.88 -23.34
CA ASN A 171 -14.16 8.26 -24.47
C ASN A 171 -14.23 6.73 -24.33
N PHE A 172 -15.05 6.09 -25.19
CA PHE A 172 -15.12 4.64 -25.34
C PHE A 172 -14.58 4.19 -26.70
N ASN A 173 -13.56 4.85 -27.24
CA ASN A 173 -12.99 4.49 -28.55
C ASN A 173 -12.17 3.19 -28.50
N ASP A 174 -11.58 2.93 -27.34
CA ASP A 174 -10.85 1.71 -27.01
C ASP A 174 -11.19 1.24 -25.59
N PHE A 175 -10.94 -0.04 -25.29
CA PHE A 175 -11.30 -0.63 -24.01
C PHE A 175 -10.61 0.03 -22.81
N PRO A 176 -9.28 0.30 -22.81
CA PRO A 176 -8.62 1.06 -21.74
C PRO A 176 -9.20 2.46 -21.51
N SER A 177 -9.43 3.25 -22.56
CA SER A 177 -10.06 4.57 -22.45
C SER A 177 -11.48 4.47 -21.86
N GLY A 178 -12.23 3.43 -22.22
CA GLY A 178 -13.53 3.11 -21.63
C GLY A 178 -13.45 2.84 -20.13
N LEU A 179 -12.45 2.09 -19.66
CA LEU A 179 -12.23 1.85 -18.24
C LEU A 179 -11.92 3.15 -17.47
N VAL A 180 -11.10 4.04 -18.05
CA VAL A 180 -10.80 5.35 -17.45
C VAL A 180 -12.07 6.20 -17.36
N THR A 181 -12.89 6.21 -18.40
CA THR A 181 -14.17 6.92 -18.43
C THR A 181 -15.12 6.41 -17.35
N LEU A 182 -15.27 5.08 -17.21
CA LEU A 182 -16.08 4.47 -16.16
C LEU A 182 -15.55 4.77 -14.76
N PHE A 183 -14.23 4.80 -14.56
CA PHE A 183 -13.63 5.20 -13.29
C PHE A 183 -13.98 6.63 -12.90
N VAL A 184 -13.89 7.58 -13.85
CA VAL A 184 -14.28 8.97 -13.61
C VAL A 184 -15.78 9.09 -13.31
N LEU A 185 -16.61 8.34 -14.03
CA LEU A 185 -18.06 8.29 -13.77
C LEU A 185 -18.39 7.70 -12.37
N MET A 186 -17.61 6.71 -11.90
CA MET A 186 -17.77 6.17 -10.53
C MET A 186 -17.45 7.22 -9.46
N VAL A 187 -16.47 8.10 -9.69
CA VAL A 187 -16.12 9.18 -8.76
C VAL A 187 -17.20 10.28 -8.72
N VAL A 188 -18.12 10.29 -9.71
CA VAL A 188 -19.28 11.21 -9.78
C VAL A 188 -18.88 12.69 -9.93
N ASN A 189 -17.61 12.98 -10.25
CA ASN A 189 -17.18 14.35 -10.46
C ASN A 189 -17.48 14.79 -11.90
N ASN A 190 -18.25 15.88 -12.04
CA ASN A 190 -18.67 16.44 -13.33
C ASN A 190 -19.31 15.43 -14.30
N TRP A 191 -19.97 14.39 -13.75
CA TRP A 191 -20.50 13.27 -14.52
C TRP A 191 -21.62 13.70 -15.49
N PHE A 192 -22.37 14.75 -15.15
CA PHE A 192 -23.45 15.28 -15.98
C PHE A 192 -22.94 15.94 -17.26
N VAL A 193 -21.77 16.59 -17.24
CA VAL A 193 -21.11 17.12 -18.44
C VAL A 193 -20.64 15.98 -19.35
N VAL A 194 -20.10 14.92 -18.75
CA VAL A 194 -19.70 13.71 -19.49
C VAL A 194 -20.93 13.06 -20.14
N ALA A 195 -22.01 12.87 -19.37
CA ALA A 195 -23.25 12.29 -19.87
C ALA A 195 -23.91 13.15 -20.98
N ASP A 196 -23.97 14.48 -20.82
CA ASP A 196 -24.48 15.42 -21.84
C ASP A 196 -23.65 15.31 -23.14
N GLY A 197 -22.33 15.22 -23.02
CA GLY A 197 -21.46 15.00 -24.18
C GLY A 197 -21.78 13.72 -24.94
N PHE A 198 -22.01 12.60 -24.22
CA PHE A 198 -22.40 11.34 -24.84
C PHE A 198 -23.81 11.38 -25.44
N MET A 199 -24.78 11.97 -24.73
CA MET A 199 -26.14 12.15 -25.24
C MET A 199 -26.17 12.99 -26.52
N ALA A 200 -25.36 14.06 -26.58
CA ALA A 200 -25.25 14.92 -27.75
C ALA A 200 -24.77 14.15 -28.99
N VAL A 201 -23.83 13.20 -28.84
CA VAL A 201 -23.30 12.44 -29.99
C VAL A 201 -24.16 11.26 -30.40
N THR A 202 -24.92 10.66 -29.47
CA THR A 202 -25.86 9.55 -29.73
C THR A 202 -27.32 9.99 -29.73
N ASN A 203 -27.95 10.01 -28.56
CA ASN A 203 -29.35 10.34 -28.30
C ASN A 203 -29.58 10.46 -26.79
N ASP A 204 -30.74 10.98 -26.39
CA ASP A 204 -31.09 11.18 -24.97
C ASP A 204 -31.22 9.85 -24.19
N CYS A 205 -31.53 8.75 -24.88
CA CYS A 205 -31.59 7.41 -24.27
C CYS A 205 -30.23 6.94 -23.71
N ALA A 206 -29.12 7.54 -24.14
CA ALA A 206 -27.81 7.29 -23.55
C ALA A 206 -27.75 7.58 -22.04
N ALA A 207 -28.61 8.47 -21.53
CA ALA A 207 -28.75 8.72 -20.10
C ALA A 207 -28.99 7.44 -19.28
N ILE A 208 -29.73 6.47 -19.85
CA ILE A 208 -30.04 5.19 -19.20
C ILE A 208 -28.75 4.40 -18.90
N PHE A 209 -27.78 4.41 -19.82
CA PHE A 209 -26.50 3.75 -19.62
C PHE A 209 -25.75 4.33 -18.41
N PHE A 210 -25.68 5.66 -18.30
CA PHE A 210 -24.97 6.34 -17.21
C PHE A 210 -25.67 6.15 -15.86
N VAL A 211 -27.00 6.27 -15.82
CA VAL A 211 -27.79 6.06 -14.61
C VAL A 211 -27.69 4.60 -14.15
N LEU A 212 -27.80 3.64 -15.07
CA LEU A 212 -27.70 2.21 -14.74
C LEU A 212 -26.30 1.85 -14.23
N PHE A 213 -25.25 2.39 -14.86
CA PHE A 213 -23.87 2.22 -14.40
C PHE A 213 -23.69 2.80 -12.99
N PHE A 214 -24.15 4.04 -12.78
CA PHE A 214 -24.05 4.74 -11.50
C PHE A 214 -24.73 3.94 -10.39
N VAL A 215 -25.99 3.52 -10.58
CA VAL A 215 -26.72 2.74 -9.57
C VAL A 215 -26.02 1.40 -9.30
N THR A 216 -25.63 0.68 -10.35
CA THR A 216 -25.00 -0.64 -10.20
C THR A 216 -23.67 -0.57 -9.45
N VAL A 217 -22.79 0.36 -9.84
CA VAL A 217 -21.46 0.50 -9.21
C VAL A 217 -21.58 1.02 -7.79
N ASN A 218 -22.47 1.99 -7.51
CA ASN A 218 -22.67 2.47 -6.14
C ASN A 218 -23.23 1.38 -5.23
N LEU A 219 -24.18 0.56 -5.71
CA LEU A 219 -24.68 -0.59 -4.93
C LEU A 219 -23.55 -1.56 -4.58
N ILE A 220 -22.68 -1.88 -5.55
CA ILE A 220 -21.53 -2.75 -5.30
C ILE A 220 -20.57 -2.11 -4.32
N VAL A 221 -20.14 -0.86 -4.54
CA VAL A 221 -19.21 -0.16 -3.66
C VAL A 221 -19.75 -0.02 -2.23
N LEU A 222 -21.04 0.27 -2.07
CA LEU A 222 -21.70 0.31 -0.77
C LEU A 222 -21.73 -1.08 -0.11
N ASN A 223 -22.02 -2.13 -0.86
CA ASN A 223 -21.96 -3.51 -0.34
C ASN A 223 -20.54 -3.89 0.09
N ILE A 224 -19.51 -3.44 -0.63
CA ILE A 224 -18.10 -3.61 -0.25
C ILE A 224 -17.79 -2.86 1.04
N LEU A 225 -18.28 -1.62 1.17
CA LEU A 225 -18.10 -0.81 2.36
C LEU A 225 -18.78 -1.43 3.59
N ILE A 226 -20.00 -1.95 3.44
CA ILE A 226 -20.71 -2.64 4.51
C ILE A 226 -19.94 -3.90 4.93
N ALA A 227 -19.48 -4.70 3.98
CA ALA A 227 -18.66 -5.88 4.27
C ALA A 227 -17.37 -5.51 5.04
N LEU A 228 -16.69 -4.42 4.65
CA LEU A 228 -15.52 -3.88 5.36
C LEU A 228 -15.86 -3.48 6.80
N ILE A 229 -16.98 -2.79 7.00
CA ILE A 229 -17.42 -2.34 8.33
C ILE A 229 -17.76 -3.54 9.22
N LEU A 230 -18.44 -4.57 8.67
CA LEU A 230 -18.75 -5.79 9.41
C LEU A 230 -17.50 -6.57 9.80
N GLU A 231 -16.54 -6.73 8.88
CA GLU A 231 -15.28 -7.42 9.17
C GLU A 231 -14.46 -6.68 10.24
N SER A 232 -14.35 -5.35 10.09
CA SER A 232 -13.61 -4.52 11.06
C SER A 232 -14.28 -4.48 12.44
N SER A 233 -15.61 -4.38 12.49
CA SER A 233 -16.35 -4.42 13.76
C SER A 233 -16.30 -5.80 14.42
N ALA A 234 -16.35 -6.89 13.65
CA ALA A 234 -16.19 -8.25 14.16
C ALA A 234 -14.79 -8.47 14.74
N ALA A 235 -13.73 -8.04 14.05
CA ALA A 235 -12.35 -8.13 14.53
C ALA A 235 -12.13 -7.35 15.83
N VAL A 236 -12.69 -6.13 15.92
CA VAL A 236 -12.62 -5.32 17.15
C VAL A 236 -13.39 -5.99 18.29
N ARG A 237 -14.58 -6.54 18.02
CA ARG A 237 -15.39 -7.24 19.02
C ARG A 237 -14.70 -8.49 19.54
N GLU A 238 -14.03 -9.24 18.68
CA GLU A 238 -13.27 -10.43 19.07
C GLU A 238 -12.07 -10.06 19.98
N GLU A 239 -11.36 -8.97 19.67
CA GLU A 239 -10.27 -8.47 20.53
C GLU A 239 -10.79 -8.02 21.91
N LEU A 240 -11.91 -7.29 21.94
CA LEU A 240 -12.56 -6.88 23.18
C LEU A 240 -13.04 -8.07 24.03
N GLN A 241 -13.47 -9.16 23.40
CA GLN A 241 -13.88 -10.39 24.11
C GLN A 241 -12.70 -11.18 24.68
N ARG A 242 -11.49 -11.01 24.13
CA ARG A 242 -10.28 -11.65 24.67
C ARG A 242 -9.73 -10.96 25.92
N LEU A 243 -9.98 -9.66 26.10
CA LEU A 243 -9.45 -8.90 27.23
C LEU A 243 -9.87 -9.48 28.60
N PRO A 244 -11.15 -9.79 28.87
CA PRO A 244 -11.58 -10.36 30.16
C PRO A 244 -11.05 -11.78 30.39
N GLU A 245 -10.99 -12.60 29.33
CA GLU A 245 -10.46 -13.97 29.43
C GLU A 245 -8.95 -13.95 29.74
N GLU A 246 -8.16 -13.09 29.11
CA GLU A 246 -6.73 -12.97 29.42
C GLU A 246 -6.46 -12.44 30.83
N GLU A 247 -7.30 -11.53 31.33
CA GLU A 247 -7.18 -10.97 32.68
C GLU A 247 -7.52 -12.02 33.76
N GLU A 248 -8.50 -12.88 33.52
CA GLU A 248 -8.87 -13.97 34.45
C GLU A 248 -7.89 -15.16 34.38
N ASP A 249 -7.30 -15.42 33.22
CA ASP A 249 -6.40 -16.55 32.98
C ASP A 249 -4.93 -16.23 33.36
N GLN A 250 -4.53 -14.95 33.38
CA GLN A 250 -3.22 -14.49 33.88
C GLN A 250 -2.88 -14.95 35.32
N PRO A 251 -3.72 -14.69 36.33
CA PRO A 251 -3.45 -15.12 37.70
C PRO A 251 -3.47 -16.65 37.83
N ARG A 252 -4.34 -17.35 37.10
CA ARG A 252 -4.37 -18.82 37.05
C ARG A 252 -3.07 -19.41 36.50
N ARG A 253 -2.55 -18.86 35.38
CA ARG A 253 -1.28 -19.29 34.78
C ARG A 253 -0.10 -19.02 35.71
N SER A 254 -0.05 -17.84 36.32
CA SER A 254 0.97 -17.47 37.33
C SER A 254 0.97 -18.42 38.53
N TRP A 255 -0.19 -18.72 39.10
CA TRP A 255 -0.35 -19.69 40.19
C TRP A 255 0.11 -21.10 39.81
N SER A 256 -0.25 -21.57 38.61
CA SER A 256 0.14 -22.90 38.12
C SER A 256 1.66 -23.04 37.92
N GLN A 257 2.32 -21.98 37.45
CA GLN A 257 3.78 -21.95 37.28
C GLN A 257 4.50 -21.97 38.63
N ARG A 258 4.09 -21.10 39.57
CA ARG A 258 4.66 -21.07 40.93
C ARG A 258 4.50 -22.41 41.65
N ASN A 259 3.35 -23.05 41.54
CA ASN A 259 3.14 -24.37 42.14
C ASN A 259 4.04 -25.44 41.51
N ARG A 260 4.28 -25.41 40.19
CA ARG A 260 5.21 -26.34 39.54
C ARG A 260 6.64 -26.15 40.02
N GLU A 261 7.11 -24.91 40.13
CA GLU A 261 8.45 -24.60 40.65
C GLU A 261 8.61 -25.03 42.10
N PHE A 262 7.60 -24.76 42.94
CA PHE A 262 7.61 -25.16 44.35
C PHE A 262 7.64 -26.69 44.54
N VAL A 263 6.88 -27.43 43.73
CA VAL A 263 6.89 -28.90 43.75
C VAL A 263 8.24 -29.45 43.29
N LEU A 264 8.82 -28.91 42.22
CA LEU A 264 10.13 -29.33 41.74
C LEU A 264 11.24 -29.05 42.77
N GLN A 265 11.20 -27.88 43.43
CA GLN A 265 12.16 -27.54 44.47
C GLN A 265 12.04 -28.48 45.68
N ARG A 266 10.82 -28.85 46.08
CA ARG A 266 10.60 -29.88 47.11
C ARG A 266 11.09 -31.25 46.69
N LEU A 267 10.87 -31.67 45.45
CA LEU A 267 11.35 -32.97 44.95
C LEU A 267 12.87 -33.03 44.90
N LEU A 268 13.53 -31.96 44.46
CA LEU A 268 14.99 -31.86 44.43
C LEU A 268 15.58 -31.88 45.85
N PHE A 269 15.01 -31.12 46.79
CA PHE A 269 15.46 -31.11 48.19
C PHE A 269 15.29 -32.48 48.86
N ASN A 270 14.17 -33.16 48.59
CA ASN A 270 13.89 -34.49 49.16
C ASN A 270 14.77 -35.59 48.53
N GLU A 271 15.20 -35.44 47.26
CA GLU A 271 16.24 -36.27 46.65
C GLU A 271 17.61 -36.01 47.29
N GLU A 272 17.95 -34.75 47.57
CA GLU A 272 19.22 -34.36 48.19
C GLU A 272 19.36 -34.93 49.62
N GLU A 273 18.34 -34.82 50.47
CA GLU A 273 18.30 -35.48 51.80
C GLU A 273 18.40 -37.01 51.69
N ARG A 274 17.82 -37.61 50.65
CA ARG A 274 17.92 -39.06 50.40
C ARG A 274 19.33 -39.48 50.04
N LEU A 275 20.03 -38.68 49.25
CA LEU A 275 21.41 -38.95 48.86
C LEU A 275 22.37 -38.73 50.05
N GLU A 276 22.17 -37.67 50.84
CA GLU A 276 22.97 -37.41 52.04
C GLU A 276 22.80 -38.48 53.12
N SER A 277 21.58 -38.98 53.34
CA SER A 277 21.32 -40.06 54.30
C SER A 277 21.95 -41.39 53.88
N VAL A 278 22.02 -41.69 52.57
CA VAL A 278 22.72 -42.87 52.05
C VAL A 278 24.24 -42.73 52.19
N VAL A 279 24.80 -41.54 51.99
CA VAL A 279 26.24 -41.26 52.13
C VAL A 279 26.69 -41.24 53.59
N SER A 280 25.85 -40.75 54.51
CA SER A 280 26.17 -40.62 55.95
C SER A 280 26.03 -41.92 56.77
N GLY A 281 25.49 -43.00 56.16
CA GLY A 281 25.43 -44.32 56.81
C GLY A 281 24.52 -44.38 58.05
N HIS A 282 23.55 -43.48 58.17
CA HIS A 282 22.61 -43.44 59.30
C HIS A 282 21.19 -43.79 58.81
N HIS A 283 20.62 -44.88 59.32
CA HIS A 283 19.23 -45.26 59.05
C HIS A 283 18.27 -44.36 59.85
N PRO A 284 17.37 -43.59 59.22
CA PRO A 284 16.34 -42.88 59.96
C PRO A 284 15.18 -43.82 60.29
N GLY A 285 14.84 -43.85 61.57
CA GLY A 285 13.64 -44.50 62.10
C GLY A 285 12.37 -43.88 61.54
N ARG A 286 11.40 -44.76 61.26
CA ARG A 286 10.08 -44.48 60.71
C ARG A 286 9.27 -43.62 61.69
N SER A 287 9.20 -42.30 61.47
CA SER A 287 8.23 -41.44 62.14
C SER A 287 7.19 -40.93 61.15
N SER A 288 5.94 -41.28 61.44
CA SER A 288 4.73 -40.85 60.76
C SER A 288 4.52 -39.35 61.00
N ALA A 289 4.65 -38.53 59.95
CA ALA A 289 4.14 -37.17 59.93
C ALA A 289 3.22 -37.01 58.72
N ALA A 290 1.94 -37.29 58.93
CA ALA A 290 0.86 -36.86 58.07
C ALA A 290 0.92 -35.32 57.94
N THR A 291 1.38 -34.82 56.81
CA THR A 291 1.27 -33.40 56.49
C THR A 291 0.11 -33.24 55.53
N SER A 292 -1.01 -32.76 56.07
CA SER A 292 -2.22 -32.40 55.32
C SER A 292 -1.86 -31.44 54.17
N ALA A 293 -2.11 -31.87 52.94
CA ALA A 293 -2.03 -31.01 51.77
C ALA A 293 -3.22 -30.04 51.78
N THR A 294 -3.06 -28.89 52.42
CA THR A 294 -4.01 -27.78 52.25
C THR A 294 -3.64 -27.06 50.95
N PHE A 295 -4.38 -27.36 49.88
CA PHE A 295 -4.33 -26.57 48.65
C PHE A 295 -4.85 -25.16 48.94
N PRO A 296 -4.20 -24.08 48.45
CA PRO A 296 -4.80 -22.76 48.49
C PRO A 296 -5.99 -22.76 47.51
N SER A 297 -7.20 -22.56 48.04
CA SER A 297 -8.38 -22.41 47.20
C SER A 297 -8.34 -21.05 46.49
N PRO A 298 -8.78 -20.99 45.22
CA PRO A 298 -9.00 -19.71 44.55
C PRO A 298 -10.35 -19.20 45.03
N ASN A 299 -10.40 -18.25 45.95
CA ASN A 299 -11.67 -17.59 46.30
C ASN A 299 -11.54 -16.06 46.27
N SER A 300 -12.27 -15.51 45.29
CA SER A 300 -13.11 -14.30 45.35
C SER A 300 -12.49 -13.02 45.92
N GLY A 301 -12.11 -12.13 45.01
CA GLY A 301 -11.88 -10.70 45.21
C GLY A 301 -11.71 -10.04 43.87
#